data_AF-G8YL81-F1
#
_entry.id   AF-G8YL81-F1
#
_cell.length_a   1.000
_cell.length_b   1.000
_cell.length_c   1.000
_cell.angle_alpha   90.00
_cell.angle_beta   90.00
_cell.angle_gamma   90.00
#
_symmetry.space_group_name_H-M   'P 1'
#
loop_
_entity.id
_entity.type
_entity.pdbx_description
1 polymer ?
#
loop_
_entity_poly.entity_id
_entity_poly.type
_entity_poly.pdbx_seq_one_letter_code
_entity_poly.pdbx_strand_id
1 'polypeptide(L)'
;MGSVKEKDGDKPQSSNTEDKLGEGPRVSGKEWKTKKDPFRVKTLGVKKLSSWEKRQEKTLREKQYKARLNELKGEKESEQNQKIEDLKRRREIKEEKERYEKMAAKMHAKKVERLKRKEKRNKLLKER
;
A
#
# COMPACT_ATOMS: atom_id res chain seq x y z
N MET A 1 -11.98 -1.87 -72.48
CA MET A 1 -13.06 -1.24 -71.71
C MET A 1 -13.11 -1.90 -70.34
N GLY A 2 -13.04 -1.13 -69.26
CA GLY A 2 -13.04 -1.67 -67.90
C GLY A 2 -12.20 -0.82 -66.94
N SER A 3 -12.55 0.46 -66.80
CA SER A 3 -11.94 1.38 -65.85
C SER A 3 -12.56 1.14 -64.47
N VAL A 4 -11.79 0.65 -63.50
CA VAL A 4 -12.17 0.72 -62.08
C VAL A 4 -11.10 1.53 -61.36
N LYS A 5 -11.55 2.69 -60.91
CA LYS A 5 -10.82 3.81 -60.36
C LYS A 5 -10.64 3.57 -58.86
N GLU A 6 -9.40 3.56 -58.39
CA GLU A 6 -9.05 3.55 -56.96
C GLU A 6 -9.74 4.72 -56.24
N LYS A 7 -10.35 4.42 -55.10
CA LYS A 7 -10.89 5.39 -54.16
C LYS A 7 -10.04 5.35 -52.90
N ASP A 8 -9.04 6.22 -52.83
CA ASP A 8 -8.41 6.57 -51.56
C ASP A 8 -9.27 7.63 -50.87
N GLY A 9 -9.69 7.27 -49.66
CA GLY A 9 -10.63 8.03 -48.85
C GLY A 9 -10.06 9.32 -48.29
N ASP A 10 -10.94 10.32 -48.30
CA ASP A 10 -10.80 11.64 -47.70
C ASP A 10 -10.27 11.62 -46.26
N LYS A 11 -9.23 12.43 -46.02
CA LYS A 11 -8.96 13.05 -44.71
C LYS A 11 -9.99 14.17 -44.50
N PRO A 12 -10.82 14.17 -43.45
CA PRO A 12 -11.54 15.38 -43.08
C PRO A 12 -10.56 16.38 -42.48
N GLN A 13 -10.18 17.40 -43.25
CA GLN A 13 -9.56 18.59 -42.68
C GLN A 13 -10.60 19.33 -41.84
N SER A 14 -10.32 19.40 -40.54
CA SER A 14 -10.99 20.29 -39.61
C SER A 14 -10.67 21.74 -39.96
N SER A 15 -11.66 22.49 -40.43
CA SER A 15 -11.62 23.96 -40.39
C SER A 15 -12.76 24.45 -39.51
N ASN A 16 -12.50 24.47 -38.20
CA ASN A 16 -13.18 25.37 -37.28
C ASN A 16 -12.72 26.79 -37.60
N THR A 17 -13.45 27.47 -38.46
CA THR A 17 -13.42 28.94 -38.58
C THR A 17 -14.86 29.41 -38.52
N GLU A 18 -15.38 29.51 -37.29
CA GLU A 18 -16.60 30.27 -37.03
C GLU A 18 -16.28 31.75 -37.24
N ASP A 19 -16.53 32.21 -38.47
CA ASP A 19 -16.49 33.61 -38.83
C ASP A 19 -17.46 34.39 -37.94
N LYS A 20 -16.93 35.36 -37.20
CA LYS A 20 -17.73 36.31 -36.43
C LYS A 20 -18.45 37.24 -37.39
N LEU A 21 -19.66 36.86 -37.79
CA LEU A 21 -20.60 37.70 -38.51
C LEU A 21 -20.97 38.91 -37.65
N GLY A 22 -20.31 40.05 -37.91
CA GLY A 22 -20.84 41.35 -37.51
C GLY A 22 -22.22 41.57 -38.14
N GLU A 23 -23.08 42.40 -37.54
CA GLU A 23 -24.47 42.66 -37.99
C GLU A 23 -24.54 43.47 -39.32
N GLY A 24 -23.66 43.19 -40.28
CA GLY A 24 -23.53 43.88 -41.57
C GLY A 24 -22.64 45.13 -41.53
N PRO A 25 -22.25 45.67 -42.70
CA PRO A 25 -21.42 46.87 -42.78
C PRO A 25 -22.23 48.14 -42.48
N ARG A 26 -21.66 49.11 -41.73
CA ARG A 26 -22.19 50.49 -41.71
C ARG A 26 -21.89 51.19 -43.03
N VAL A 27 -22.73 52.16 -43.40
CA VAL A 27 -22.50 53.07 -44.55
C VAL A 27 -21.13 53.76 -44.46
N SER A 28 -20.58 53.96 -43.25
CA SER A 28 -19.25 54.55 -43.02
C SER A 28 -18.08 53.55 -43.03
N GLY A 29 -18.28 52.29 -43.44
CA GLY A 29 -17.23 51.26 -43.51
C GLY A 29 -16.77 50.65 -42.17
N LYS A 30 -17.47 50.92 -41.05
CA LYS A 30 -17.11 50.39 -39.72
C LYS A 30 -18.14 49.35 -39.27
N GLU A 31 -17.71 48.20 -38.76
CA GLU A 31 -18.62 47.11 -38.37
C GLU A 31 -19.44 47.43 -37.11
N TRP A 32 -20.64 46.83 -37.01
CA TRP A 32 -21.44 46.88 -35.79
C TRP A 32 -20.81 46.02 -34.69
N LYS A 33 -20.84 46.52 -33.44
CA LYS A 33 -20.46 45.70 -32.28
C LYS A 33 -21.46 44.56 -32.12
N THR A 34 -20.99 43.32 -32.18
CA THR A 34 -21.82 42.13 -31.90
C THR A 34 -22.29 42.12 -30.45
N LYS A 35 -23.56 41.83 -30.22
CA LYS A 35 -24.10 41.64 -28.86
C LYS A 35 -23.39 40.46 -28.21
N LYS A 36 -22.81 40.68 -27.02
CA LYS A 36 -22.19 39.62 -26.22
C LYS A 36 -23.26 38.98 -25.36
N ASP A 37 -23.39 37.66 -25.46
CA ASP A 37 -24.24 36.92 -24.53
C ASP A 37 -23.68 36.99 -23.11
N PRO A 38 -24.55 37.04 -22.09
CA PRO A 38 -24.12 37.02 -20.69
C PRO A 38 -23.44 35.69 -20.37
N PHE A 39 -22.32 35.76 -19.65
CA PHE A 39 -21.57 34.59 -19.22
C PHE A 39 -22.42 33.70 -18.29
N ARG A 40 -22.66 32.45 -18.69
CA ARG A 40 -23.42 31.47 -17.89
C ARG A 40 -22.47 30.38 -17.42
N VAL A 41 -22.38 30.13 -16.11
CA VAL A 41 -21.52 29.08 -15.51
C VAL A 41 -21.75 27.68 -16.13
N LYS A 42 -22.93 27.42 -16.70
CA LYS A 42 -23.25 26.18 -17.44
C LYS A 42 -22.38 25.96 -18.70
N THR A 43 -21.86 27.02 -19.33
CA THR A 43 -21.03 26.92 -20.56
C THR A 43 -19.60 26.46 -20.28
N LEU A 44 -19.14 26.52 -19.02
CA LEU A 44 -17.83 26.01 -18.60
C LEU A 44 -17.78 24.48 -18.44
N GLY A 45 -18.87 23.75 -18.72
CA GLY A 45 -18.95 22.31 -18.47
C GLY A 45 -18.98 21.92 -16.99
N VAL A 46 -18.99 22.89 -16.08
CA VAL A 46 -19.07 22.66 -14.63
C VAL A 46 -20.51 22.32 -14.25
N LYS A 47 -20.89 21.04 -14.41
CA LYS A 47 -22.14 20.51 -13.87
C LYS A 47 -22.05 20.52 -12.34
N LYS A 48 -23.06 21.10 -11.68
CA LYS A 48 -23.24 20.92 -10.23
C LYS A 48 -23.59 19.44 -10.01
N LEU A 49 -22.65 18.69 -9.42
CA LEU A 49 -22.89 17.31 -9.00
C LEU A 49 -24.14 17.23 -8.12
N SER A 50 -24.95 16.20 -8.35
CA SER A 50 -26.09 15.87 -7.51
C SER A 50 -25.64 15.66 -6.06
N SER A 51 -26.51 15.96 -5.09
CA SER A 51 -26.25 15.68 -3.67
C SER A 51 -25.88 14.21 -3.43
N TRP A 52 -26.43 13.29 -4.23
CA TRP A 52 -26.08 11.87 -4.19
C TRP A 52 -24.66 11.59 -4.68
N GLU A 53 -24.28 12.13 -5.83
CA GLU A 53 -22.93 11.94 -6.41
C GLU A 53 -21.84 12.46 -5.47
N LYS A 54 -22.07 13.62 -4.84
CA LYS A 54 -21.16 14.17 -3.83
C LYS A 54 -21.02 13.27 -2.61
N ARG A 55 -22.10 12.61 -2.19
CA ARG A 55 -22.05 11.65 -1.07
C ARG A 55 -21.29 10.40 -1.47
N GLN A 56 -21.52 9.86 -2.67
CA GLN A 56 -20.80 8.71 -3.19
C GLN A 56 -19.30 8.98 -3.31
N GLU A 57 -18.91 10.14 -3.85
CA GLU A 57 -17.49 10.53 -3.95
C GLU A 57 -16.82 10.63 -2.56
N LYS A 58 -17.51 11.22 -1.58
CA LYS A 58 -17.04 11.27 -0.19
C LYS A 58 -16.87 9.87 0.41
N THR A 59 -17.87 9.01 0.27
CA THR A 59 -17.80 7.63 0.77
C THR A 59 -16.68 6.85 0.11
N LEU A 60 -16.46 7.01 -1.19
CA LEU A 60 -15.35 6.37 -1.90
C LEU A 60 -14.00 6.85 -1.38
N ARG A 61 -13.84 8.17 -1.20
CA ARG A 61 -12.63 8.78 -0.63
C ARG A 61 -12.34 8.26 0.79
N GLU A 62 -13.38 8.19 1.63
CA GLU A 62 -13.25 7.66 2.99
C GLU A 62 -12.89 6.16 3.00
N LYS A 63 -13.48 5.36 2.11
CA LYS A 63 -13.14 3.94 1.97
C LYS A 63 -11.68 3.75 1.58
N GLN A 64 -11.21 4.50 0.60
CA GLN A 64 -9.80 4.48 0.17
C GLN A 64 -8.86 4.89 1.32
N TYR A 65 -9.22 5.93 2.06
CA TYR A 65 -8.45 6.38 3.21
C TYR A 65 -8.39 5.33 4.33
N LYS A 66 -9.53 4.73 4.68
CA LYS A 66 -9.61 3.67 5.70
C LYS A 66 -8.84 2.42 5.28
N ALA A 67 -8.89 2.04 4.00
CA ALA A 67 -8.11 0.91 3.48
C ALA A 67 -6.60 1.14 3.71
N ARG A 68 -6.09 2.31 3.30
CA ARG A 68 -4.68 2.68 3.53
C ARG A 68 -4.29 2.72 5.01
N LEU A 69 -5.18 3.22 5.87
CA LEU A 69 -4.92 3.21 7.32
C LEU A 69 -4.86 1.81 7.90
N ASN A 70 -5.73 0.91 7.44
CA ASN A 70 -5.74 -0.47 7.90
C ASN A 70 -4.51 -1.25 7.41
N GLU A 71 -4.09 -1.03 6.16
CA GLU A 71 -2.85 -1.58 5.61
C GLU A 71 -1.64 -1.16 6.47
N LEU A 72 -1.49 0.13 6.76
CA LEU A 72 -0.39 0.66 7.58
C LEU A 72 -0.39 0.09 9.01
N LYS A 73 -1.57 -0.08 9.62
CA LYS A 73 -1.70 -0.68 10.95
C LYS A 73 -1.35 -2.18 10.91
N GLY A 74 -1.83 -2.91 9.91
CA GLY A 74 -1.54 -4.32 9.73
C GLY A 74 -0.04 -4.59 9.55
N GLU A 75 0.64 -3.77 8.75
CA GLU A 75 2.10 -3.85 8.59
C GLU A 75 2.81 -3.66 9.94
N LYS A 76 2.47 -2.59 10.67
CA LYS A 76 3.09 -2.29 11.97
C LYS A 76 2.84 -3.40 13.02
N GLU A 77 1.63 -3.93 13.08
CA GLU A 77 1.28 -5.04 13.98
C GLU A 77 2.02 -6.32 13.60
N SER A 78 2.15 -6.62 12.30
CA SER A 78 2.91 -7.77 11.83
C SER A 78 4.39 -7.71 12.23
N GLU A 79 5.03 -6.54 12.11
CA GLU A 79 6.41 -6.35 12.54
C GLU A 79 6.58 -6.52 14.06
N GLN A 80 5.61 -6.02 14.84
CA GLN A 80 5.63 -6.20 16.30
C GLN A 80 5.47 -7.67 16.68
N ASN A 81 4.54 -8.38 16.02
CA ASN A 81 4.30 -9.79 16.26
C ASN A 81 5.53 -10.63 15.92
N GLN A 82 6.19 -10.37 14.78
CA GLN A 82 7.45 -11.02 14.41
C GLN A 82 8.53 -10.83 15.48
N LYS A 83 8.70 -9.61 15.99
CA LYS A 83 9.66 -9.33 17.08
C LYS A 83 9.33 -10.11 18.36
N ILE A 84 8.05 -10.21 18.70
CA ILE A 84 7.58 -10.95 19.88
C ILE A 84 7.83 -12.45 19.70
N GLU A 85 7.53 -13.00 18.52
CA GLU A 85 7.77 -14.41 18.19
C GLU A 85 9.26 -14.76 18.25
N ASP A 86 10.11 -13.92 17.68
CA ASP A 86 11.57 -14.10 17.75
C ASP A 86 12.08 -14.08 19.18
N LEU A 87 11.56 -13.19 20.02
CA LEU A 87 11.92 -13.12 21.44
C LEU A 87 11.47 -14.37 22.20
N LYS A 88 10.25 -14.86 21.95
CA LYS A 88 9.75 -16.10 22.54
C LYS A 88 10.61 -17.29 22.14
N ARG A 89 10.90 -17.44 20.85
CA ARG A 89 11.77 -18.49 20.32
C ARG A 89 13.16 -18.46 20.97
N ARG A 90 13.76 -17.27 21.14
CA ARG A 90 15.06 -17.13 21.82
C ARG A 90 15.01 -17.54 23.28
N ARG A 91 13.92 -17.22 23.99
CA ARG A 91 13.73 -17.63 25.39
C ARG A 91 13.56 -19.14 25.50
N GLU A 92 12.73 -19.75 24.67
CA GLU A 92 12.52 -21.21 24.63
C GLU A 92 13.83 -21.96 24.38
N ILE A 93 14.61 -21.56 23.37
CA ILE A 93 15.93 -22.16 23.08
C ILE A 93 16.87 -22.03 24.30
N LYS A 94 16.84 -20.88 24.99
CA LYS A 94 17.68 -20.66 26.17
C LYS A 94 17.25 -21.55 27.34
N GLU A 95 15.94 -21.62 27.60
CA GLU A 95 15.37 -22.46 28.66
C GLU A 95 15.66 -23.95 28.42
N GLU A 96 15.56 -24.41 27.17
CA GLU A 96 15.93 -25.78 26.80
C GLU A 96 17.42 -26.04 27.06
N LYS A 97 18.31 -25.15 26.61
CA LYS A 97 19.76 -25.26 26.87
C LYS A 97 20.05 -25.30 28.38
N GLU A 98 19.49 -24.38 29.15
CA GLU A 98 19.65 -24.34 30.61
C GLU A 98 19.12 -25.62 31.28
N ARG A 99 18.02 -26.19 30.78
CA ARG A 99 17.48 -27.46 31.27
C ARG A 99 18.45 -28.61 31.02
N TYR A 100 19.02 -28.70 29.82
CA TYR A 100 20.02 -29.72 29.50
C TYR A 100 21.30 -29.55 30.32
N GLU A 101 21.78 -28.32 30.49
CA GLU A 101 22.95 -28.02 31.32
C GLU A 101 22.73 -28.42 32.79
N LYS A 102 21.57 -28.10 33.37
CA LYS A 102 21.20 -28.53 34.73
C LYS A 102 21.18 -30.06 34.86
N MET A 103 20.68 -30.76 33.84
CA MET A 103 20.66 -32.22 33.83
C MET A 103 22.08 -32.81 33.73
N ALA A 104 22.92 -32.25 32.87
CA ALA A 104 24.33 -32.65 32.74
C ALA A 104 25.11 -32.40 34.04
N ALA A 105 24.93 -31.23 34.66
CA ALA A 105 25.53 -30.88 35.95
C ALA A 105 25.10 -31.86 37.05
N LYS A 106 23.81 -32.23 37.11
CA LYS A 106 23.31 -33.24 38.06
C LYS A 106 23.96 -34.61 37.85
N MET A 107 24.16 -35.03 36.60
CA MET A 107 24.83 -36.29 36.29
C MET A 107 26.32 -36.25 36.63
N HIS A 108 27.00 -35.13 36.35
CA HIS A 108 28.39 -34.91 36.73
C HIS A 108 28.56 -34.92 38.26
N ALA A 109 27.68 -34.25 39.00
CA ALA A 109 27.66 -34.27 40.47
C ALA A 109 27.52 -35.69 41.02
N LYS A 110 26.62 -36.50 40.46
CA LYS A 110 26.47 -37.93 40.84
C LYS A 110 27.74 -38.74 40.55
N LYS A 111 28.45 -38.46 39.45
CA LYS A 111 29.71 -39.13 39.11
C LYS A 111 30.82 -38.78 40.12
N VAL A 112 30.98 -37.50 40.43
CA VAL A 112 31.95 -37.01 41.42
C VAL A 112 31.67 -37.60 42.81
N GLU A 113 30.40 -37.62 43.22
CA GLU A 113 30.01 -38.20 44.50
C GLU A 113 30.33 -39.71 44.58
N ARG A 114 30.09 -40.46 43.50
CA ARG A 114 30.46 -41.88 43.40
C ARG A 114 31.97 -42.10 43.51
N LEU A 115 32.78 -41.25 42.88
CA LEU A 115 34.25 -41.30 42.99
C LEU A 115 34.69 -41.04 44.44
N LYS A 116 34.17 -39.98 45.07
CA LYS A 116 34.45 -39.69 46.50
C LYS A 116 34.08 -40.85 47.42
N ARG A 117 32.94 -41.53 47.18
CA ARG A 117 32.56 -42.72 47.96
C ARG A 117 33.51 -43.90 47.75
N LYS A 118 33.97 -44.14 46.52
CA LYS A 118 34.99 -45.17 46.22
C LYS A 118 36.32 -44.85 46.88
N GLU A 119 36.78 -43.60 46.80
CA GLU A 119 38.00 -43.14 47.45
C GLU A 119 37.95 -43.34 48.97
N LYS A 120 36.86 -42.94 49.63
CA LYS A 120 36.65 -43.19 51.07
C LYS A 120 36.70 -44.67 51.41
N ARG A 121 36.01 -45.52 50.64
CA ARG A 121 36.02 -46.97 50.86
C ARG A 121 37.41 -47.57 50.66
N ASN A 122 38.10 -47.23 49.58
CA ASN A 122 39.44 -47.73 49.29
C ASN A 122 40.44 -47.28 50.34
N LYS A 123 40.31 -46.05 50.88
CA LYS A 123 41.11 -45.58 52.00
C LYS A 123 40.89 -46.45 53.25
N LEU A 124 39.63 -46.66 53.65
CA LEU A 124 39.28 -47.50 54.80
C LEU A 124 39.74 -48.96 54.65
N LEU A 125 39.72 -49.49 53.43
CA LEU A 125 40.20 -50.85 53.13
C LEU A 125 41.72 -50.97 53.04
N LYS A 126 42.44 -49.86 52.87
CA LYS A 126 43.90 -49.81 52.78
C LYS A 126 44.56 -49.47 54.12
N GLU A 127 43.80 -48.86 55.03
CA GLU A 127 44.18 -48.59 56.43
C GLU A 127 43.79 -49.74 57.39
N ARG A 128 43.23 -50.84 56.86
CA ARG A 128 42.98 -52.11 57.57
C ARG A 128 43.96 -53.18 57.07
#